data_AF-A0A3D5RQJ9-F1
#
_entry.id   AF-A0A3D5RQJ9-F1
#
_cell.length_a   1.000
_cell.length_b   1.000
_cell.length_c   1.000
_cell.angle_alpha   90.00
_cell.angle_beta   90.00
_cell.angle_gamma   90.00
#
_symmetry.space_group_name_H-M   'P 1'
#
loop_
_entity.id
_entity.type
_entity.pdbx_description
1 polymer ?
#
loop_
_entity_poly.entity_id
_entity_poly.type
_entity_poly.pdbx_seq_one_letter_code
_entity_poly.pdbx_strand_id
1 'polypeptide(L)'
;MSKKIRIANGQGFWGDSIQAPIDLIKRGNIDYLTLDYLAEVTLSIMQRQKNISSDRGYAYDFVDFIELVANHLKNKEVKIITNAGGVNPYECAKQIKKTLDNLNISKKIAVIEGDNITSDIKDYFNNGIDFISMEDNTSIKPILDRIYSANVYIDSFCIKEALKLGADIVLCG
;
A
#
# COMPACT_ATOMS: atom_id res chain seq x y z
N MET A 1 27.68 15.52 13.52
CA MET A 1 26.46 15.11 14.25
C MET A 1 25.68 14.16 13.36
N SER A 2 25.19 13.02 13.88
CA SER A 2 24.31 12.14 13.10
C SER A 2 22.93 12.79 12.92
N LYS A 3 22.35 12.66 11.73
CA LYS A 3 21.00 13.14 11.44
C LYS A 3 19.99 12.33 12.28
N LYS A 4 19.24 12.99 13.16
CA LYS A 4 18.13 12.34 13.90
C LYS A 4 16.95 12.16 12.94
N ILE A 5 16.40 10.95 12.89
CA ILE A 5 15.21 10.62 12.09
C ILE A 5 14.07 10.23 13.04
N ARG A 6 12.87 10.73 12.77
CA ARG A 6 11.62 10.43 13.49
C ARG A 6 10.64 9.74 12.56
N ILE A 7 10.32 8.51 12.89
CA ILE A 7 9.37 7.67 12.16
C ILE A 7 8.15 7.50 13.07
N ALA A 8 6.97 7.80 12.55
CA ALA A 8 5.71 7.54 13.24
C ALA A 8 4.88 6.53 12.47
N ASN A 9 4.21 5.66 13.20
CA ASN A 9 3.18 4.79 12.66
C ASN A 9 1.81 5.39 13.03
N GLY A 10 0.99 5.66 12.02
CA GLY A 10 -0.29 6.34 12.20
C GLY A 10 -1.50 5.43 12.06
N GLN A 11 -1.35 4.20 11.58
CA GLN A 11 -2.47 3.32 11.27
C GLN A 11 -1.99 1.87 11.21
N GLY A 12 -2.78 0.95 11.78
CA GLY A 12 -2.47 -0.48 11.80
C GLY A 12 -3.31 -1.38 10.88
N PHE A 13 -4.47 -0.92 10.39
CA PHE A 13 -5.34 -1.69 9.50
C PHE A 13 -6.33 -0.78 8.75
N TRP A 14 -6.96 -1.29 7.69
CA TRP A 14 -8.02 -0.57 6.99
C TRP A 14 -9.28 -0.41 7.86
N GLY A 15 -9.69 0.83 8.12
CA GLY A 15 -10.80 1.17 9.01
C GLY A 15 -10.40 1.63 10.42
N ASP A 16 -9.09 1.75 10.69
CA ASP A 16 -8.55 2.35 11.91
C ASP A 16 -8.76 3.89 11.95
N SER A 17 -8.43 4.53 13.06
CA SER A 17 -8.66 5.96 13.29
C SER A 17 -7.82 6.85 12.38
N ILE A 18 -8.48 7.54 11.45
CA ILE A 18 -7.86 8.58 10.61
C ILE A 18 -7.37 9.81 11.39
N GLN A 19 -7.82 10.00 12.63
CA GLN A 19 -7.44 11.18 13.42
C GLN A 19 -5.97 11.13 13.89
N ALA A 20 -5.48 9.95 14.25
CA ALA A 20 -4.09 9.76 14.68
C ALA A 20 -3.05 10.21 13.62
N PRO A 21 -3.10 9.75 12.35
CA PRO A 21 -2.14 10.18 11.34
C PRO A 21 -2.29 11.66 10.98
N ILE A 22 -3.51 12.23 11.05
CA ILE A 22 -3.74 13.67 10.89
C ILE A 22 -3.00 14.45 11.97
N ASP A 23 -3.12 14.06 13.24
CA ASP A 23 -2.46 14.75 14.35
C ASP A 23 -0.93 14.60 14.30
N LEU A 24 -0.42 13.44 13.88
CA LEU A 24 1.01 13.22 13.65
C LEU A 24 1.56 14.16 12.57
N ILE A 25 0.88 14.29 11.43
CA ILE A 25 1.28 15.25 10.38
C ILE A 25 1.21 16.68 10.89
N LYS A 26 0.16 17.04 11.63
CA LYS A 26 -0.05 18.42 12.09
C LYS A 26 0.94 18.82 13.20
N ARG A 27 1.18 17.95 14.18
CA ARG A 27 1.81 18.28 15.47
C ARG A 27 2.99 17.40 15.85
N GLY A 28 3.17 16.23 15.23
CA GLY A 28 4.12 15.20 15.66
C GLY A 28 5.61 15.49 15.40
N ASN A 29 5.94 16.51 14.59
CA ASN A 29 7.31 16.81 14.16
C ASN A 29 8.05 15.55 13.66
N ILE A 30 7.49 14.88 12.66
CA ILE A 30 7.97 13.61 12.12
C ILE A 30 8.64 13.80 10.76
N ASP A 31 9.55 12.90 10.40
CA ASP A 31 10.17 12.85 9.08
C ASP A 31 9.43 11.85 8.17
N TYR A 32 8.99 10.72 8.74
CA TYR A 32 8.30 9.65 8.03
C TYR A 32 7.01 9.26 8.76
N LEU A 33 5.94 9.07 7.99
CA LEU A 33 4.67 8.49 8.43
C LEU A 33 4.47 7.16 7.72
N THR A 34 4.32 6.08 8.48
CA THR A 34 3.92 4.77 7.97
C THR A 34 2.45 4.53 8.27
N LEU A 35 1.71 4.02 7.30
CA LEU A 35 0.30 3.66 7.43
C LEU A 35 0.11 2.24 6.90
N ASP A 36 -0.44 1.36 7.73
CA ASP A 36 -0.75 0.00 7.34
C ASP A 36 -2.27 -0.15 7.10
N TYR A 37 -2.62 -0.67 5.93
CA TYR A 37 -3.98 -0.89 5.46
C TYR A 37 -4.27 -2.37 5.21
N LEU A 38 -3.27 -3.16 4.82
CA LEU A 38 -3.52 -4.48 4.27
C LEU A 38 -3.40 -5.57 5.34
N ALA A 39 -4.40 -6.45 5.30
CA ALA A 39 -4.38 -7.78 5.88
C ALA A 39 -4.87 -8.77 4.81
N GLU A 40 -4.74 -10.05 5.05
CA GLU A 40 -5.11 -11.12 4.12
C GLU A 40 -6.60 -11.01 3.69
N VAL A 41 -7.49 -10.74 4.65
CA VAL A 41 -8.91 -10.51 4.38
C VAL A 41 -9.13 -9.27 3.52
N THR A 42 -8.40 -8.19 3.78
CA THR A 42 -8.52 -6.92 3.04
C THR A 42 -8.15 -7.09 1.57
N LEU A 43 -7.06 -7.82 1.28
CA LEU A 43 -6.65 -8.11 -0.10
C LEU A 43 -7.75 -8.84 -0.87
N SER A 44 -8.39 -9.84 -0.26
CA SER A 44 -9.50 -10.58 -0.90
C SER A 44 -10.69 -9.67 -1.25
N ILE A 45 -11.02 -8.71 -0.37
CA ILE A 45 -12.10 -7.75 -0.59
C ILE A 45 -11.72 -6.80 -1.73
N MET A 46 -10.49 -6.27 -1.73
CA MET A 46 -10.01 -5.36 -2.77
C MET A 46 -9.92 -6.04 -4.14
N GLN A 47 -9.47 -7.29 -4.19
CA GLN A 47 -9.48 -8.09 -5.42
C GLN A 47 -10.89 -8.28 -5.96
N ARG A 48 -11.86 -8.51 -5.07
CA ARG A 48 -13.28 -8.60 -5.47
C ARG A 48 -13.80 -7.28 -6.02
N GLN A 49 -13.45 -6.17 -5.39
CA GLN A 49 -13.81 -4.85 -5.89
C GLN A 49 -13.20 -4.58 -7.27
N LYS A 50 -11.91 -4.90 -7.47
CA LYS A 50 -11.20 -4.73 -8.76
C LYS A 50 -11.81 -5.57 -9.88
N ASN A 51 -12.24 -6.79 -9.57
CA ASN A 51 -12.89 -7.68 -10.53
C ASN A 51 -14.27 -7.15 -10.97
N ILE A 52 -14.97 -6.43 -10.10
CA ILE A 52 -16.25 -5.78 -10.42
C ILE A 52 -16.02 -4.51 -11.26
N SER A 53 -15.01 -3.72 -10.92
CA SER A 53 -14.65 -2.52 -11.68
C SER A 53 -13.15 -2.23 -11.61
N SER A 54 -12.57 -1.98 -12.79
CA SER A 54 -11.13 -1.79 -12.98
C SER A 54 -10.55 -0.57 -12.26
N ASP A 55 -11.40 0.36 -11.83
CA ASP A 55 -11.04 1.54 -11.06
C ASP A 55 -11.03 1.31 -9.54
N ARG A 56 -11.18 0.05 -9.09
CA ARG A 56 -11.16 -0.35 -7.69
C ARG A 56 -10.00 -1.25 -7.32
N GLY A 57 -9.93 -1.60 -6.03
CA GLY A 57 -8.94 -2.52 -5.47
C GLY A 57 -7.83 -1.82 -4.69
N TYR A 58 -8.11 -0.67 -4.10
CA TYR A 58 -7.22 0.07 -3.20
C TYR A 58 -8.05 0.73 -2.08
N ALA A 59 -7.39 1.25 -1.06
CA ALA A 59 -8.03 1.95 0.05
C ALA A 59 -8.47 3.36 -0.37
N TYR A 60 -9.76 3.53 -0.72
CA TYR A 60 -10.31 4.83 -1.16
C TYR A 60 -10.18 5.93 -0.12
N ASP A 61 -10.37 5.57 1.14
CA ASP A 61 -10.21 6.44 2.31
C ASP A 61 -8.79 6.98 2.46
N PHE A 62 -7.79 6.34 1.86
CA PHE A 62 -6.45 6.92 1.79
C PHE A 62 -6.39 8.14 0.86
N VAL A 63 -7.18 8.18 -0.22
CA VAL A 63 -7.27 9.35 -1.10
C VAL A 63 -7.93 10.51 -0.35
N ASP A 64 -9.02 10.22 0.38
CA ASP A 64 -9.69 11.18 1.25
C ASP A 64 -8.76 11.71 2.34
N PHE A 65 -7.97 10.82 2.96
CA PHE A 65 -6.93 11.19 3.91
C PHE A 65 -5.91 12.16 3.31
N ILE A 66 -5.40 11.87 2.11
CA ILE A 66 -4.45 12.77 1.43
C ILE A 66 -5.08 14.15 1.20
N GLU A 67 -6.34 14.21 0.78
CA GLU A 67 -7.05 15.49 0.61
C GLU A 67 -7.10 16.29 1.92
N LEU A 68 -7.45 15.63 3.03
CA LEU A 68 -7.55 16.25 4.36
C LEU A 68 -6.21 16.82 4.86
N VAL A 69 -5.09 16.20 4.51
CA VAL A 69 -3.76 16.61 4.97
C VAL A 69 -2.95 17.38 3.94
N ALA A 70 -3.42 17.51 2.70
CA ALA A 70 -2.69 18.06 1.56
C ALA A 70 -2.07 19.44 1.87
N ASN A 71 -2.84 20.36 2.46
CA ASN A 71 -2.35 21.68 2.84
C ASN A 71 -1.19 21.65 3.84
N HIS A 72 -1.14 20.65 4.72
CA HIS A 72 -0.02 20.45 5.63
C HIS A 72 1.19 19.83 4.92
N LEU A 73 0.96 18.95 3.94
CA LEU A 73 2.02 18.36 3.12
C LEU A 73 2.71 19.39 2.22
N LYS A 74 2.02 20.47 1.82
CA LYS A 74 2.60 21.54 0.99
C LYS A 74 3.84 22.17 1.64
N ASN A 75 3.79 22.43 2.94
CA ASN A 75 4.82 23.18 3.67
C ASN A 75 5.74 22.29 4.52
N LYS A 76 5.47 20.99 4.62
CA LYS A 76 6.25 20.04 5.43
C LYS A 76 6.92 18.99 4.55
N GLU A 77 8.15 18.64 4.92
CA GLU A 77 8.93 17.56 4.31
C GLU A 77 8.62 16.19 4.96
N VAL A 78 7.34 15.88 5.19
CA VAL A 78 6.94 14.55 5.68
C VAL A 78 6.85 13.60 4.50
N LYS A 79 7.48 12.43 4.64
CA LYS A 79 7.38 11.32 3.70
C LYS A 79 6.32 10.32 4.17
N ILE A 80 5.42 9.91 3.30
CA ILE A 80 4.38 8.93 3.61
C ILE A 80 4.73 7.58 2.96
N ILE A 81 4.64 6.50 3.72
CA ILE A 81 4.86 5.13 3.25
C ILE A 81 3.63 4.32 3.61
N THR A 82 3.00 3.68 2.64
CA THR A 82 1.75 2.96 2.87
C THR A 82 1.56 1.82 1.89
N ASN A 83 0.84 0.78 2.29
CA ASN A 83 0.34 -0.30 1.42
C ASN A 83 -1.13 -0.09 1.01
N ALA A 84 -1.67 1.13 1.15
CA ALA A 84 -3.01 1.50 0.70
C ALA A 84 -3.30 1.22 -0.79
N GLY A 85 -2.28 0.95 -1.61
CA GLY A 85 -2.41 0.62 -3.02
C GLY A 85 -3.16 -0.69 -3.27
N GLY A 86 -3.22 -1.58 -2.28
CA GLY A 86 -4.03 -2.79 -2.33
C GLY A 86 -3.59 -3.74 -3.43
N VAL A 87 -4.49 -4.02 -4.36
CA VAL A 87 -4.22 -4.81 -5.59
C VAL A 87 -4.28 -3.93 -6.84
N ASN A 88 -4.43 -2.61 -6.69
CA ASN A 88 -4.50 -1.63 -7.78
C ASN A 88 -3.77 -0.33 -7.42
N PRO A 89 -2.46 -0.42 -7.15
CA PRO A 89 -1.67 0.70 -6.64
C PRO A 89 -1.55 1.83 -7.68
N TYR A 90 -1.61 1.52 -8.97
CA TYR A 90 -1.55 2.51 -10.04
C TYR A 90 -2.80 3.39 -10.10
N GLU A 91 -4.00 2.81 -9.98
CA GLU A 91 -5.22 3.62 -9.93
C GLU A 91 -5.28 4.45 -8.65
N CYS A 92 -4.83 3.88 -7.52
CA CYS A 92 -4.69 4.64 -6.28
C CYS A 92 -3.75 5.85 -6.44
N ALA A 93 -2.54 5.64 -6.99
CA ALA A 93 -1.58 6.71 -7.27
C ALA A 93 -2.15 7.79 -8.20
N LYS A 94 -2.92 7.38 -9.22
CA LYS A 94 -3.59 8.29 -10.15
C LYS A 94 -4.65 9.15 -9.46
N GLN A 95 -5.45 8.58 -8.56
CA GLN A 95 -6.44 9.36 -7.80
C GLN A 95 -5.75 10.32 -6.81
N ILE A 96 -4.71 9.87 -6.10
CA ILE A 96 -3.91 10.74 -5.23
C ILE A 96 -3.33 11.91 -6.04
N LYS A 97 -2.74 11.63 -7.21
CA LYS A 97 -2.18 12.66 -8.08
C LYS A 97 -3.25 13.67 -8.50
N LYS A 98 -4.41 13.19 -8.94
CA LYS A 98 -5.56 14.05 -9.32
C LYS A 98 -5.99 14.95 -8.16
N THR A 99 -6.10 14.41 -6.94
CA THR A 99 -6.44 15.17 -5.74
C THR A 99 -5.42 16.27 -5.45
N LEU A 100 -4.12 15.95 -5.53
CA LEU A 100 -3.05 16.92 -5.29
C LEU A 100 -2.96 17.99 -6.38
N ASP A 101 -3.15 17.60 -7.65
CA ASP A 101 -3.17 18.51 -8.80
C ASP A 101 -4.31 19.55 -8.67
N ASN A 102 -5.52 19.11 -8.26
CA ASN A 102 -6.66 20.00 -8.00
C ASN A 102 -6.37 21.05 -6.91
N LEU A 103 -5.48 20.72 -5.96
CA LEU A 103 -5.06 21.61 -4.88
C LEU A 103 -3.79 22.42 -5.21
N ASN A 104 -3.25 22.29 -6.43
CA ASN A 104 -1.99 22.89 -6.87
C ASN A 104 -0.81 22.50 -5.95
N ILE A 105 -0.76 21.24 -5.53
CA ILE A 105 0.31 20.69 -4.69
C ILE A 105 1.08 19.66 -5.50
N SER A 106 2.38 19.86 -5.65
CA SER A 106 3.26 18.91 -6.34
C SER A 106 3.93 17.98 -5.33
N LYS A 107 3.72 16.67 -5.49
CA LYS A 107 4.40 15.61 -4.73
C LYS A 107 4.78 14.46 -5.66
N LYS A 108 5.92 13.83 -5.40
CA LYS A 108 6.37 12.63 -6.11
C LYS A 108 5.75 11.40 -5.47
N ILE A 109 5.02 10.62 -6.25
CA ILE A 109 4.44 9.34 -5.82
C ILE A 109 5.23 8.23 -6.48
N ALA A 110 5.78 7.32 -5.69
CA ALA A 110 6.38 6.08 -6.16
C ALA A 110 5.43 4.92 -5.89
N VAL A 111 5.24 4.06 -6.89
CA VAL A 111 4.48 2.82 -6.78
C VAL A 111 5.46 1.66 -6.70
N ILE A 112 5.24 0.74 -5.76
CA ILE A 112 6.00 -0.50 -5.62
C ILE A 112 5.03 -1.65 -5.87
N GLU A 113 5.33 -2.44 -6.90
CA GLU A 113 4.62 -3.65 -7.31
C GLU A 113 5.55 -4.89 -7.23
N GLY A 114 4.99 -6.07 -7.47
CA GLY A 114 5.75 -7.34 -7.57
C GLY A 114 5.42 -8.34 -6.46
N ASP A 115 4.48 -8.01 -5.58
CA ASP A 115 3.92 -8.92 -4.59
C ASP A 115 2.90 -9.89 -5.21
N ASN A 116 2.10 -9.45 -6.19
CA ASN A 116 1.08 -10.28 -6.82
C ASN A 116 1.69 -11.37 -7.71
N ILE A 117 1.55 -12.63 -7.29
CA ILE A 117 2.01 -13.83 -8.00
C ILE A 117 0.86 -14.71 -8.49
N THR A 118 -0.38 -14.19 -8.50
CA THR A 118 -1.59 -14.97 -8.80
C THR A 118 -1.50 -15.68 -10.16
N SER A 119 -0.94 -15.02 -11.17
CA SER A 119 -0.74 -15.60 -12.51
C SER A 119 0.24 -16.77 -12.51
N ASP A 120 1.19 -16.76 -11.58
CA ASP A 120 2.36 -17.64 -11.59
C ASP A 120 2.13 -18.90 -10.75
N ILE A 121 1.09 -18.92 -9.90
CA ILE A 121 0.83 -20.04 -8.98
C ILE A 121 0.71 -21.38 -9.73
N LYS A 122 0.03 -21.42 -10.88
CA LYS A 122 -0.10 -22.66 -11.65
C LYS A 122 1.24 -23.14 -12.18
N ASP A 123 2.08 -22.23 -12.64
CA ASP A 123 3.41 -22.54 -13.15
C ASP A 123 4.33 -23.02 -12.03
N TYR A 124 4.31 -22.34 -10.88
CA TYR A 124 5.03 -22.79 -9.68
C TYR A 124 4.58 -24.18 -9.22
N PHE A 125 3.26 -24.44 -9.21
CA PHE A 125 2.72 -25.73 -8.87
C PHE A 125 3.18 -26.83 -9.84
N ASN A 126 3.12 -26.57 -11.15
CA ASN A 126 3.59 -27.50 -12.17
C ASN A 126 5.10 -27.76 -12.08
N ASN A 127 5.87 -26.81 -11.56
CA ASN A 127 7.30 -26.94 -11.28
C ASN A 127 7.62 -27.62 -9.93
N GLY A 128 6.61 -28.17 -9.23
CA GLY A 128 6.79 -28.97 -8.03
C GLY A 128 6.63 -28.22 -6.70
N ILE A 129 6.19 -26.96 -6.72
CA ILE A 129 5.88 -26.21 -5.49
C ILE A 129 4.45 -26.51 -5.07
N ASP A 130 4.27 -27.36 -4.05
CA ASP A 130 2.95 -27.85 -3.66
C ASP A 130 2.10 -26.84 -2.86
N PHE A 131 2.72 -25.75 -2.39
CA PHE A 131 2.16 -24.72 -1.48
C PHE A 131 1.32 -25.34 -0.35
N ILE A 132 1.98 -25.69 0.75
CA ILE A 132 1.32 -26.33 1.89
C ILE A 132 0.70 -25.27 2.81
N SER A 133 -0.59 -25.41 3.08
CA SER A 133 -1.34 -24.61 4.04
C SER A 133 -0.77 -24.75 5.46
N MET A 134 -0.52 -23.62 6.12
CA MET A 134 -0.05 -23.61 7.52
C MET A 134 -1.14 -23.98 8.53
N GLU A 135 -2.42 -23.92 8.14
CA GLU A 135 -3.56 -24.20 9.02
C GLU A 135 -3.79 -25.70 9.21
N ASP A 136 -3.73 -26.46 8.12
CA ASP A 136 -4.13 -27.86 8.08
C ASP A 136 -3.13 -28.80 7.39
N ASN A 137 -1.97 -28.28 6.95
CA ASN A 137 -0.93 -29.01 6.24
C ASN A 137 -1.40 -29.68 4.94
N THR A 138 -2.43 -29.11 4.29
CA THR A 138 -2.91 -29.60 2.99
C THR A 138 -2.33 -28.81 1.82
N SER A 139 -2.22 -29.46 0.65
CA SER A 139 -1.81 -28.81 -0.61
C SER A 139 -2.93 -27.91 -1.15
N ILE A 140 -2.58 -26.82 -1.84
CA ILE A 140 -3.55 -25.97 -2.56
C ILE A 140 -4.20 -26.66 -3.77
N LYS A 141 -3.76 -27.86 -4.17
CA LYS A 141 -4.27 -28.58 -5.35
C LYS A 141 -5.80 -28.57 -5.50
N PRO A 142 -6.62 -28.78 -4.44
CA PRO A 142 -8.09 -28.74 -4.55
C PRO A 142 -8.69 -27.39 -4.92
N ILE A 143 -7.92 -26.30 -4.76
CA ILE A 143 -8.34 -24.92 -5.04
C ILE A 143 -7.51 -24.25 -6.14
N LEU A 144 -6.59 -24.95 -6.80
CA LEU A 144 -5.64 -24.38 -7.77
C LEU A 144 -6.32 -23.54 -8.87
N ASP A 145 -7.46 -24.00 -9.38
CA ASP A 145 -8.23 -23.29 -10.41
C ASP A 145 -9.18 -22.20 -9.86
N ARG A 146 -9.23 -22.05 -8.54
CA ARG A 146 -10.12 -21.13 -7.81
C ARG A 146 -9.36 -20.13 -6.95
N ILE A 147 -8.04 -20.03 -7.12
CA ILE A 147 -7.21 -19.06 -6.42
C ILE A 147 -7.62 -17.66 -6.85
N TYR A 148 -8.04 -16.87 -5.86
CA TYR A 148 -8.58 -15.55 -6.10
C TYR A 148 -7.50 -14.47 -6.10
N SER A 149 -6.54 -14.60 -5.19
CA SER A 149 -5.38 -13.74 -5.04
C SER A 149 -4.25 -14.55 -4.42
N ALA A 150 -3.02 -14.28 -4.84
CA ALA A 150 -1.81 -14.76 -4.19
C ALA A 150 -0.78 -13.65 -4.20
N ASN A 151 -0.26 -13.31 -3.02
CA ASN A 151 0.66 -12.22 -2.82
C ASN A 151 1.85 -12.69 -1.97
N VAL A 152 3.02 -12.12 -2.20
CA VAL A 152 4.24 -12.36 -1.40
C VAL A 152 4.64 -11.12 -0.64
N TYR A 153 5.20 -11.32 0.56
CA TYR A 153 5.83 -10.23 1.29
C TYR A 153 7.15 -9.87 0.61
N ILE A 154 7.21 -8.66 0.07
CA ILE A 154 8.43 -8.06 -0.49
C ILE A 154 9.18 -7.27 0.59
N ASP A 155 10.49 -7.17 0.44
CA ASP A 155 11.34 -6.49 1.42
C ASP A 155 11.25 -4.95 1.33
N SER A 156 11.90 -4.28 2.29
CA SER A 156 11.90 -2.81 2.39
C SER A 156 12.94 -2.11 1.50
N PHE A 157 13.78 -2.82 0.75
CA PHE A 157 14.80 -2.19 -0.09
C PHE A 157 14.17 -1.39 -1.23
N CYS A 158 13.04 -1.85 -1.78
CA CYS A 158 12.27 -1.11 -2.77
C CYS A 158 11.77 0.24 -2.22
N ILE A 159 11.30 0.27 -0.96
CA ILE A 159 10.89 1.50 -0.27
C ILE A 159 12.07 2.45 -0.12
N LYS A 160 13.23 1.93 0.30
CA LYS A 160 14.46 2.72 0.42
C LYS A 160 14.87 3.35 -0.92
N GLU A 161 14.87 2.59 -2.01
CA GLU A 161 15.24 3.13 -3.33
C GLU A 161 14.22 4.17 -3.83
N ALA A 162 12.92 3.95 -3.61
CA ALA A 162 11.89 4.96 -3.91
C ALA A 162 12.13 6.29 -3.16
N LEU A 163 12.45 6.22 -1.86
CA LEU A 163 12.79 7.40 -1.06
C LEU A 163 14.07 8.09 -1.56
N LYS A 164 15.08 7.33 -1.97
CA LYS A 164 16.33 7.84 -2.54
C LYS A 164 16.12 8.56 -3.89
N LEU A 165 15.15 8.12 -4.69
CA LEU A 165 14.70 8.80 -5.91
C LEU A 165 13.85 10.06 -5.62
N GLY A 166 13.62 10.36 -4.34
CA GLY A 166 12.96 11.57 -3.88
C GLY A 166 11.43 11.45 -3.79
N ALA A 167 10.88 10.24 -3.71
CA ALA A 167 9.45 10.06 -3.47
C ALA A 167 9.01 10.81 -2.19
N ASP A 168 7.86 11.44 -2.25
CA ASP A 168 7.16 12.02 -1.11
C ASP A 168 6.13 11.04 -0.52
N ILE A 169 5.51 10.26 -1.40
CA ILE A 169 4.57 9.20 -1.06
C ILE A 169 5.09 7.92 -1.72
N VAL A 170 5.35 6.89 -0.91
CA VAL A 170 5.66 5.54 -1.36
C VAL A 170 4.43 4.68 -1.14
N LEU A 171 3.86 4.18 -2.22
CA LEU A 171 2.62 3.42 -2.26
C LEU A 171 2.92 1.99 -2.71
N CYS A 172 2.77 1.04 -1.80
CA CYS A 172 2.91 -0.39 -2.08
C CYS A 172 1.54 -1.01 -2.42
N GLY A 173 1.57 -2.09 -3.20
CA GLY A 173 0.43 -2.94 -3.57
C GLY A 173 0.58 -3.49 -4.99
#